data_AF-A0A661C7F9-F1
#
_entry.id   AF-A0A661C7F9-F1
#
_cell.length_a   1.000
_cell.length_b   1.000
_cell.length_c   1.000
_cell.angle_alpha   90.00
_cell.angle_beta   90.00
_cell.angle_gamma   90.00
#
_symmetry.space_group_name_H-M   'P 1'
#
loop_
_entity.id
_entity.type
_entity.pdbx_description
1 polymer ?
#
loop_
_entity_poly.entity_id
_entity_poly.type
_entity_poly.pdbx_seq_one_letter_code
_entity_poly.pdbx_strand_id
1 'polypeptide(L)'
;MKNRRFIFIAFVVAVTFWFLESLIHYTIFNEPQFEFIPGDMNELWMRLVIVLLILIYGIYVDFSIDKVVHKQLEVARMYSSISHSSYHILNNLINQMQLFELEAKRCSDFDKDIIVFYDKAIKEASDLADTLAKISDIPDSN
;
A
#
# COMPACT_ATOMS: atom_id res chain seq x y z
N MET A 1 -9.45 8.92 14.28
CA MET A 1 -10.90 8.67 14.06
C MET A 1 -11.02 7.61 12.97
N LYS A 2 -11.59 6.45 13.28
CA LYS A 2 -11.77 5.36 12.32
C LYS A 2 -12.65 5.88 11.18
N ASN A 3 -12.11 6.00 9.96
CA ASN A 3 -12.84 6.50 8.82
C ASN A 3 -13.88 5.43 8.43
N ARG A 4 -15.08 5.49 9.03
CA ARG A 4 -16.23 4.58 8.80
C ARG A 4 -16.85 4.72 7.39
N ARG A 5 -16.01 4.96 6.38
CA ARG A 5 -16.40 5.23 5.00
C ARG A 5 -17.05 3.99 4.39
N PHE A 6 -16.55 2.80 4.69
CA PHE A 6 -17.08 1.56 4.11
C PHE A 6 -18.44 1.16 4.69
N ILE A 7 -18.69 1.46 5.97
CA ILE A 7 -20.01 1.27 6.57
C ILE A 7 -21.03 2.23 5.93
N PHE A 8 -20.65 3.49 5.71
CA PHE A 8 -21.52 4.46 5.02
C PHE A 8 -21.81 4.05 3.58
N ILE A 9 -20.79 3.60 2.83
CA ILE A 9 -20.96 3.06 1.47
C ILE A 9 -21.90 1.85 1.48
N ALA A 10 -21.70 0.91 2.41
CA ALA A 10 -22.57 -0.27 2.54
C ALA A 10 -24.02 0.13 2.85
N PHE A 11 -24.24 1.15 3.68
CA PHE A 11 -25.56 1.68 3.94
C PHE A 11 -26.21 2.26 2.67
N VAL A 12 -25.49 3.09 1.91
CA VAL A 12 -25.99 3.65 0.64
C VAL A 12 -26.31 2.54 -0.35
N VAL A 13 -25.45 1.52 -0.47
CA VAL A 13 -25.67 0.36 -1.34
C VAL A 13 -26.90 -0.44 -0.89
N ALA A 14 -27.09 -0.66 0.42
CA ALA A 14 -28.25 -1.38 0.94
C ALA A 14 -29.57 -0.65 0.68
N VAL A 15 -29.61 0.68 0.88
CA VAL A 15 -30.79 1.51 0.57
C VAL A 15 -31.08 1.51 -0.93
N THR A 16 -30.04 1.63 -1.76
CA THR A 16 -30.17 1.60 -3.21
C THR A 16 -30.68 0.23 -3.68
N PHE A 17 -30.13 -0.86 -3.14
CA PHE A 17 -30.59 -2.22 -3.39
C PHE A 17 -32.07 -2.36 -3.06
N TRP A 18 -32.50 -1.95 -1.87
CA TRP A 18 -33.89 -2.04 -1.44
C TRP A 18 -34.85 -1.32 -2.40
N PHE A 19 -34.48 -0.09 -2.79
CA PHE A 19 -35.30 0.70 -3.70
C PHE A 19 -35.37 0.09 -5.11
N LEU A 20 -34.25 -0.39 -5.65
CA LEU A 20 -34.20 -1.02 -6.96
C LEU A 20 -35.00 -2.31 -7.00
N GLU A 21 -34.96 -3.09 -5.94
CA GLU A 21 -35.75 -4.32 -5.82
C GLU A 21 -37.25 -3.99 -5.87
N SER A 22 -37.75 -3.10 -5.01
CA SER A 22 -39.16 -2.65 -5.07
C SER A 22 -39.57 -2.10 -6.44
N LEU A 23 -38.66 -1.42 -7.15
CA LEU A 23 -38.93 -0.93 -8.49
C LEU A 23 -39.04 -2.08 -9.52
N ILE A 24 -38.19 -3.11 -9.41
CA ILE A 24 -38.24 -4.30 -10.26
C ILE A 24 -39.56 -5.05 -10.07
N HIS A 25 -40.01 -5.25 -8.83
CA HIS A 25 -41.29 -5.90 -8.54
C HIS A 25 -42.49 -5.17 -9.14
N TYR A 26 -42.51 -3.84 -9.01
CA TYR A 26 -43.57 -3.03 -9.61
C TYR A 26 -43.54 -3.04 -11.15
N THR A 27 -42.36 -2.90 -11.76
CA THR A 27 -42.25 -2.66 -13.21
C THR A 27 -42.12 -3.92 -14.06
N ILE A 28 -41.44 -4.96 -13.55
CA ILE A 28 -41.13 -6.19 -14.29
C ILE A 28 -42.10 -7.31 -13.92
N PHE A 29 -42.42 -7.45 -12.63
CA PHE A 29 -43.33 -8.49 -12.15
C PHE A 29 -44.82 -8.09 -12.24
N ASN A 30 -45.12 -6.85 -12.69
CA ASN A 30 -46.47 -6.32 -12.87
C ASN A 30 -47.35 -6.41 -11.61
N GLU A 31 -46.75 -6.23 -10.44
CA GLU A 31 -47.51 -6.13 -9.20
C GLU A 31 -48.44 -4.90 -9.24
N PRO A 32 -49.69 -5.04 -8.78
CA PRO A 32 -50.74 -4.03 -8.97
C PRO A 32 -50.45 -2.70 -8.25
N GLN A 33 -49.54 -2.70 -7.29
CA GLN A 33 -49.17 -1.55 -6.48
C GLN A 33 -47.66 -1.57 -6.21
N PHE A 34 -47.09 -0.38 -6.05
CA PHE A 34 -45.70 -0.26 -5.63
C PHE A 34 -45.58 -0.59 -4.13
N GLU A 35 -45.00 -1.74 -3.81
CA GLU A 35 -44.76 -2.16 -2.44
C GLU A 35 -43.34 -1.81 -1.99
N PHE A 36 -43.20 -0.79 -1.14
CA PHE A 36 -41.92 -0.46 -0.51
C PHE A 36 -41.52 -1.49 0.56
N ILE A 37 -42.51 -2.12 1.19
CA ILE A 37 -42.34 -3.26 2.08
C ILE A 37 -43.17 -4.39 1.46
N PRO A 38 -42.56 -5.51 1.05
CA PRO A 38 -43.28 -6.58 0.39
C PRO A 38 -44.27 -7.23 1.36
N GLY A 39 -45.46 -7.53 0.86
CA GLY A 39 -46.49 -8.27 1.61
C GLY A 39 -46.17 -9.75 1.80
N ASP A 40 -45.38 -10.35 0.89
CA ASP A 40 -44.92 -11.73 1.02
C ASP A 40 -43.79 -11.85 2.04
N MET A 41 -43.98 -12.70 3.04
CA MET A 41 -42.98 -12.99 4.06
C MET A 41 -41.70 -13.60 3.48
N ASN A 42 -41.80 -14.41 2.41
CA ASN A 42 -40.63 -15.02 1.80
C ASN A 42 -39.76 -13.95 1.12
N GLU A 43 -40.37 -13.05 0.38
CA GLU A 43 -39.70 -11.93 -0.28
C GLU A 43 -39.07 -10.96 0.74
N LEU A 44 -39.82 -10.61 1.78
CA LEU A 44 -39.33 -9.77 2.88
C LEU A 44 -38.10 -10.38 3.54
N TRP A 45 -38.13 -11.69 3.83
CA TRP A 45 -37.02 -12.39 4.45
C TRP A 45 -35.78 -12.39 3.55
N MET A 46 -35.92 -12.68 2.25
CA MET A 46 -34.80 -12.65 1.31
C MET A 46 -34.16 -11.26 1.22
N ARG A 47 -34.97 -10.19 1.07
CA ARG A 47 -34.47 -8.81 1.01
C ARG A 47 -33.73 -8.41 2.29
N LEU A 48 -34.27 -8.79 3.45
CA LEU A 48 -33.63 -8.53 4.75
C LEU A 48 -32.29 -9.23 4.90
N VAL A 49 -32.19 -10.50 4.48
CA VAL A 49 -30.93 -11.25 4.51
C VAL A 49 -29.87 -10.57 3.66
N ILE A 50 -30.22 -10.11 2.46
CA ILE A 50 -29.28 -9.42 1.57
C ILE A 50 -28.81 -8.10 2.18
N VAL A 51 -29.71 -7.28 2.72
CA VAL A 51 -29.36 -6.02 3.41
C VAL A 51 -28.43 -6.29 4.59
N LEU A 52 -28.76 -7.30 5.41
CA LEU A 52 -27.93 -7.68 6.55
C LEU A 52 -26.52 -8.09 6.11
N LEU A 53 -26.41 -8.90 5.05
CA LEU A 53 -25.12 -9.32 4.49
C LEU A 53 -24.30 -8.13 3.97
N ILE A 54 -24.93 -7.18 3.27
CA ILE A 54 -24.26 -5.96 2.80
C ILE A 54 -23.70 -5.15 3.99
N LEU A 55 -24.48 -4.97 5.04
CA LEU A 55 -24.06 -4.21 6.22
C LEU A 55 -22.95 -4.91 6.99
N ILE A 56 -23.07 -6.22 7.23
CA ILE A 56 -22.04 -7.04 7.89
C ILE A 56 -20.75 -6.98 7.08
N TYR A 57 -20.84 -7.09 5.76
CA TYR A 57 -19.68 -6.98 4.88
C TYR A 57 -19.02 -5.60 4.96
N GLY A 58 -19.82 -4.52 4.97
CA GLY A 58 -19.31 -3.16 5.15
C GLY A 58 -18.53 -2.99 6.45
N ILE A 59 -19.03 -3.55 7.55
CA ILE A 59 -18.34 -3.55 8.86
C ILE A 59 -17.05 -4.38 8.80
N TYR A 60 -17.10 -5.56 8.19
CA TYR A 60 -15.94 -6.44 8.03
C TYR A 60 -14.81 -5.78 7.24
N VAL A 61 -15.15 -5.12 6.13
CA VAL A 61 -14.19 -4.39 5.28
C VAL A 61 -13.57 -3.24 6.05
N ASP A 62 -14.38 -2.46 6.78
CA ASP A 62 -13.91 -1.35 7.61
C ASP A 62 -12.89 -1.79 8.68
N PHE A 63 -13.10 -2.97 9.28
CA PHE A 63 -12.14 -3.55 10.24
C PHE A 63 -10.88 -4.09 9.56
N SER A 64 -11.03 -4.72 8.39
CA SER A 64 -9.93 -5.40 7.71
C SER A 64 -8.96 -4.43 7.03
N ILE A 65 -9.49 -3.36 6.43
CA ILE A 65 -8.68 -2.37 5.70
C ILE A 65 -7.71 -1.65 6.63
N ASP A 66 -8.15 -1.22 7.81
CA ASP A 66 -7.27 -0.55 8.78
C ASP A 66 -6.04 -1.41 9.10
N LYS A 67 -6.26 -2.71 9.35
CA LYS A 67 -5.18 -3.65 9.65
C LYS A 67 -4.21 -3.81 8.47
N VAL A 68 -4.74 -3.90 7.25
CA VAL A 68 -3.92 -4.05 6.04
C VAL A 68 -3.11 -2.78 5.77
N VAL A 69 -3.73 -1.61 5.85
CA VAL A 69 -3.08 -0.32 5.62
C VAL A 69 -1.98 -0.07 6.65
N HIS A 70 -2.27 -0.31 7.94
CA HIS A 70 -1.25 -0.17 8.99
C HIS A 70 -0.07 -1.11 8.79
N LYS A 71 -0.33 -2.36 8.40
CA LYS A 71 0.74 -3.32 8.11
C LYS A 71 1.59 -2.90 6.92
N GLN A 72 0.98 -2.39 5.84
CA GLN A 72 1.72 -1.91 4.67
C GLN A 72 2.58 -0.68 5.01
N LEU A 73 2.05 0.23 5.83
CA LEU A 73 2.76 1.42 6.26
C LEU A 73 3.94 1.07 7.19
N GLU A 74 3.79 0.07 8.05
CA GLU A 74 4.88 -0.46 8.87
C GLU A 74 5.99 -1.10 8.01
N VAL A 75 5.62 -1.91 7.01
CA VAL A 75 6.57 -2.49 6.06
C VAL A 75 7.32 -1.40 5.28
N ALA A 76 6.62 -0.36 4.83
CA ALA A 76 7.23 0.77 4.14
C ALA A 76 8.23 1.53 5.02
N ARG A 77 7.87 1.80 6.29
CA ARG A 77 8.78 2.44 7.27
C ARG A 77 10.02 1.60 7.56
N MET A 78 9.84 0.29 7.72
CA MET A 78 10.94 -0.65 7.92
C MET A 78 11.87 -0.66 6.71
N TYR A 79 11.33 -0.70 5.49
CA TYR A 79 12.10 -0.64 4.25
C TYR A 79 12.91 0.67 4.15
N SER A 80 12.28 1.82 4.46
CA SER A 80 12.97 3.12 4.49
C SER A 80 14.13 3.10 5.50
N SER A 81 13.90 2.57 6.72
CA SER A 81 14.92 2.47 7.76
C SER A 81 16.09 1.56 7.35
N ILE A 82 15.80 0.42 6.72
CA ILE A 82 16.81 -0.51 6.19
C ILE A 82 17.61 0.14 5.07
N SER A 83 16.94 0.84 4.14
CA SER A 83 17.61 1.52 3.03
C SER A 83 18.56 2.61 3.54
N HIS A 84 18.09 3.46 4.47
CA HIS A 84 18.91 4.51 5.09
C HIS A 84 20.11 3.93 5.86
N SER A 85 19.91 2.89 6.68
CA SER A 85 21.03 2.23 7.37
C SER A 85 22.02 1.56 6.42
N SER A 86 21.53 0.95 5.33
CA SER A 86 22.37 0.36 4.28
C SER A 86 23.20 1.43 3.57
N TYR A 87 22.62 2.60 3.29
CA TYR A 87 23.35 3.75 2.75
C TYR A 87 24.48 4.19 3.67
N HIS A 88 24.24 4.32 4.98
CA HIS A 88 25.30 4.68 5.94
C HIS A 88 26.44 3.64 5.99
N ILE A 89 26.11 2.34 5.98
CA ILE A 89 27.11 1.27 5.96
C ILE A 89 27.93 1.32 4.67
N LEU A 90 27.26 1.47 3.52
CA LEU A 90 27.90 1.51 2.21
C LEU A 90 28.79 2.75 2.07
N ASN A 91 28.33 3.90 2.54
CA ASN A 91 29.12 5.13 2.53
C ASN A 91 30.39 5.00 3.39
N ASN A 92 30.29 4.39 4.58
CA ASN A 92 31.45 4.09 5.41
C ASN A 92 32.44 3.15 4.72
N LEU A 93 31.96 2.12 4.03
CA LEU A 93 32.80 1.22 3.25
C LEU A 93 33.49 1.95 2.09
N ILE A 94 32.77 2.79 1.34
CA ILE A 94 33.32 3.61 0.26
C ILE A 94 34.44 4.51 0.78
N ASN A 95 34.25 5.17 1.92
CA ASN A 95 35.28 5.98 2.56
C ASN A 95 36.53 5.16 2.90
N GLN A 96 36.38 3.92 3.40
CA GLN A 96 37.52 3.03 3.66
C GLN A 96 38.24 2.60 2.37
N MET A 97 37.49 2.35 1.30
CA MET A 97 38.04 2.01 -0.01
C MET A 97 38.83 3.19 -0.60
N GLN A 98 38.32 4.41 -0.49
CA GLN A 98 39.04 5.61 -0.91
C GLN A 98 40.32 5.84 -0.11
N LEU A 99 40.32 5.53 1.19
CA LEU A 99 41.54 5.60 2.00
C LEU A 99 42.60 4.61 1.50
N PHE A 100 42.17 3.38 1.17
CA PHE A 100 43.06 2.39 0.57
C PHE A 100 43.61 2.86 -0.78
N GLU A 101 42.77 3.42 -1.64
CA GLU A 101 43.15 3.99 -2.94
C GLU A 101 44.24 5.06 -2.81
N LEU A 102 44.09 5.97 -1.84
CA LEU A 102 45.07 7.02 -1.57
C LEU A 102 46.43 6.44 -1.18
N GLU A 103 46.45 5.37 -0.38
CA GLU A 103 47.68 4.73 0.05
C GLU A 103 48.31 3.88 -1.06
N ALA A 104 47.49 3.19 -1.87
CA ALA A 104 47.95 2.47 -3.05
C ALA A 104 48.59 3.42 -4.08
N LYS A 105 48.00 4.61 -4.30
CA LYS A 105 48.54 5.67 -5.17
C LYS A 105 49.88 6.23 -4.68
N ARG A 106 50.20 6.11 -3.38
CA ARG A 106 51.48 6.53 -2.79
C ARG A 106 52.59 5.48 -2.96
N CYS A 107 52.25 4.22 -3.15
CA CYS A 107 53.21 3.16 -3.40
C CYS A 107 53.70 3.19 -4.85
N SER A 108 55.01 3.36 -5.06
CA SER A 108 55.63 3.36 -6.40
C SER A 108 55.46 2.05 -7.16
N ASP A 109 55.35 0.95 -6.42
CA ASP A 109 55.37 -0.43 -6.95
C ASP A 109 53.96 -0.98 -7.19
N PHE A 110 52.92 -0.21 -6.88
CA PHE A 110 51.54 -0.65 -7.07
C PHE A 110 51.11 -0.44 -8.53
N ASP A 111 50.46 -1.44 -9.11
CA ASP A 111 50.04 -1.42 -10.51
C ASP A 111 48.98 -0.32 -10.75
N LYS A 112 49.31 0.61 -11.64
CA LYS A 112 48.46 1.75 -11.97
C LYS A 112 47.18 1.35 -12.69
N ASP A 113 47.19 0.27 -13.47
CA ASP A 113 46.01 -0.20 -14.18
C ASP A 113 44.99 -0.79 -13.19
N ILE A 114 45.48 -1.44 -12.12
CA ILE A 114 44.65 -1.91 -11.00
C ILE A 114 44.03 -0.71 -10.26
N ILE A 115 44.79 0.37 -10.05
CA ILE A 115 44.26 1.60 -9.43
C ILE A 115 43.12 2.19 -10.27
N VAL A 116 43.27 2.28 -11.59
CA VAL A 116 42.22 2.80 -12.48
C VAL A 116 40.96 1.94 -12.43
N PHE A 117 41.12 0.61 -12.42
CA PHE A 117 39.99 -0.31 -12.28
C PHE A 117 39.29 -0.12 -10.92
N TYR A 118 40.07 0.05 -9.85
CA TYR A 118 39.56 0.27 -8.50
C TYR A 118 38.79 1.59 -8.36
N ASP A 119 39.31 2.69 -8.90
CA ASP A 119 38.63 4.00 -8.94
C ASP A 119 37.25 3.87 -9.63
N LYS A 120 37.19 3.12 -10.73
CA LYS A 120 35.94 2.87 -11.45
C LYS A 120 34.95 2.08 -10.59
N ALA A 121 35.40 1.05 -9.88
CA ALA A 121 34.56 0.26 -8.99
C ALA A 121 34.03 1.08 -7.81
N ILE A 122 34.86 1.93 -7.20
CA ILE A 122 34.44 2.87 -6.14
C ILE A 122 33.36 3.82 -6.67
N LYS A 123 33.58 4.39 -7.86
CA LYS A 123 32.62 5.30 -8.48
C LYS A 123 31.27 4.62 -8.75
N GLU A 124 31.30 3.42 -9.33
CA GLU A 124 30.08 2.63 -9.55
C GLU A 124 29.35 2.31 -8.23
N ALA A 125 30.09 1.96 -7.18
CA ALA A 125 29.51 1.71 -5.86
C ALA A 125 28.88 2.98 -5.25
N SER A 126 29.51 4.14 -5.43
CA SER A 126 28.97 5.44 -5.00
C SER A 126 27.69 5.81 -5.73
N ASP A 127 27.67 5.65 -7.07
CA ASP A 127 26.49 5.95 -7.88
C ASP A 127 25.29 5.04 -7.50
N LEU A 128 25.58 3.77 -7.18
CA LEU A 128 24.58 2.83 -6.66
C LEU A 128 24.08 3.22 -5.26
N ALA A 129 24.98 3.66 -4.37
CA ALA A 129 24.62 4.14 -3.03
C ALA A 129 23.69 5.36 -3.09
N ASP A 130 24.00 6.32 -3.96
CA ASP A 130 23.17 7.52 -4.16
C ASP A 130 21.79 7.18 -4.73
N THR A 131 21.71 6.16 -5.59
CA THR A 131 20.44 5.66 -6.12
C THR A 131 19.60 5.04 -5.00
N LEU A 132 20.22 4.27 -4.10
CA LEU A 132 19.55 3.70 -2.94
C LEU A 132 19.00 4.79 -2.00
N ALA A 133 19.76 5.86 -1.78
CA ALA A 133 19.34 6.99 -0.96
C ALA A 133 18.11 7.71 -1.55
N LYS A 134 18.09 7.96 -2.86
CA LYS A 134 16.95 8.61 -3.54
C LYS A 134 15.64 7.82 -3.43
N ILE A 135 15.71 6.50 -3.32
CA ILE A 135 14.52 5.64 -3.13
C ILE A 135 13.97 5.76 -1.71
N SER A 136 14.79 6.20 -0.74
CA SER A 136 14.36 6.36 0.66
C SER A 136 13.57 7.64 0.93
N ASP A 137 13.68 8.65 0.06
CA ASP A 137 12.96 9.93 0.13
C ASP A 137 11.49 9.85 -0.34
N ILE A 138 10.81 8.72 -0.12
CA ILE A 138 9.36 8.66 -0.35
C ILE A 138 8.69 9.56 0.70
N PRO A 139 8.01 10.65 0.30
CA PRO A 139 7.44 11.58 1.25
C PRO A 139 6.40 10.86 2.09
N ASP A 140 6.48 11.06 3.41
CA ASP A 140 5.38 10.75 4.33
C ASP A 140 4.13 11.50 3.83
N SER A 141 3.25 10.78 3.13
CA SER A 141 1.97 11.32 2.69
C SER A 141 1.07 11.42 3.92
N ASN A 142 1.13 12.58 4.60
CA ASN A 142 0.11 13.05 5.55
C ASN A 142 -1.22 13.29 4.82
#